data_AF-A0A6A4WUZ6-F1
#
_entry.id   AF-A0A6A4WUZ6-F1
#
_cell.length_a   1.000
_cell.length_b   1.000
_cell.length_c   1.000
_cell.angle_alpha   90.00
_cell.angle_beta   90.00
_cell.angle_gamma   90.00
#
_symmetry.space_group_name_H-M   'P 1'
#
loop_
_entity.id
_entity.type
_entity.pdbx_description
1 polymer ?
#
loop_
_entity_poly.entity_id
_entity_poly.type
_entity_poly.pdbx_seq_one_letter_code
_entity_poly.pdbx_strand_id
1 'polypeptide(L)'
;MSQSRLGTVLVGGGSGFIGTSLTAQLRKRGYDVMIVSRKPGPYRMTWSELSQSGLPKNTTAVVGLSGQNVLDPLRRWTPGFRQNVWASRVNSTRSLAEVISAAPVKPNVFVSISGVGFYEPSETAEYNEESAGGEADYMGRLCTAWEEAARGVEDAGVSGVLNGVAPQPVTNGEFSAALAGALHRPGVIPLPAAAVRLAFGETRARMMVEGQRVLPRRPLQLGFQYRYPDIESACREVARLRYTPVKPY
;
A
#
# COMPACT_ATOMS: atom_id res chain seq x y z
N MET A 1 19.37 0.12 -30.28
CA MET A 1 18.03 0.61 -30.70
C MET A 1 17.34 1.16 -29.45
N SER A 2 17.07 2.47 -29.41
CA SER A 2 16.37 3.11 -28.29
C SER A 2 14.92 2.66 -28.30
N GLN A 3 14.48 1.85 -27.33
CA GLN A 3 13.05 1.56 -27.18
C GLN A 3 12.33 2.88 -26.90
N SER A 4 11.30 3.20 -27.70
CA SER A 4 10.42 4.33 -27.44
C SER A 4 9.77 4.12 -26.07
N ARG A 5 10.03 5.03 -25.12
CA ARG A 5 9.50 4.92 -23.76
C ARG A 5 7.98 5.08 -23.78
N LEU A 6 7.28 4.28 -22.97
CA LEU A 6 5.81 4.28 -22.88
C LEU A 6 5.22 5.52 -22.19
N GLY A 7 6.08 6.39 -21.65
CA GLY A 7 5.72 7.59 -20.89
C GLY A 7 6.27 7.55 -19.47
N THR A 8 5.89 8.54 -18.68
CA THR A 8 6.31 8.71 -17.28
C THR A 8 5.21 8.25 -16.33
N VAL A 9 5.57 7.49 -15.30
CA VAL A 9 4.73 7.21 -14.14
C VAL A 9 5.25 7.97 -12.94
N LEU A 10 4.40 8.81 -12.34
CA LEU A 10 4.72 9.55 -11.12
C LEU A 10 4.34 8.69 -9.91
N VAL A 11 5.28 8.45 -8.98
CA VAL A 11 5.06 7.59 -7.80
C VAL A 11 5.36 8.35 -6.51
N GLY A 12 4.31 8.80 -5.82
CA GLY A 12 4.42 9.37 -4.48
C GLY A 12 4.78 8.30 -3.46
N GLY A 13 5.88 8.47 -2.72
CA GLY A 13 6.36 7.44 -1.79
C GLY A 13 7.07 6.26 -2.46
N GLY A 14 7.49 6.40 -3.72
CA GLY A 14 8.14 5.34 -4.52
C GLY A 14 9.45 4.79 -3.94
N SER A 15 10.06 5.43 -2.95
CA SER A 15 11.26 4.94 -2.26
C SER A 15 10.97 3.93 -1.13
N GLY A 16 9.70 3.70 -0.78
CA GLY A 16 9.31 2.73 0.24
C GLY A 16 9.34 1.29 -0.25
N PHE A 17 8.84 0.36 0.59
CA PHE A 17 8.81 -1.08 0.32
C PHE A 17 8.04 -1.43 -0.97
N ILE A 18 6.75 -1.08 -1.03
CA ILE A 18 5.91 -1.32 -2.22
C ILE A 18 6.43 -0.53 -3.43
N GLY A 19 6.78 0.74 -3.19
CA GLY A 19 7.22 1.66 -4.23
C GLY A 19 8.46 1.20 -4.99
N THR A 20 9.42 0.59 -4.30
CA THR A 20 10.66 0.09 -4.91
C THR A 20 10.37 -1.08 -5.85
N SER A 21 9.54 -2.04 -5.42
CA SER A 21 9.11 -3.17 -6.27
C SER A 21 8.31 -2.69 -7.48
N LEU A 22 7.34 -1.79 -7.26
CA LEU A 22 6.53 -1.22 -8.34
C LEU A 22 7.39 -0.48 -9.36
N THR A 23 8.30 0.38 -8.90
CA THR A 23 9.21 1.15 -9.76
C THR A 23 10.08 0.23 -10.62
N ALA A 24 10.60 -0.86 -10.05
CA ALA A 24 11.40 -1.83 -10.80
C ALA A 24 10.56 -2.52 -11.90
N GLN A 25 9.32 -2.91 -11.60
CA GLN A 25 8.42 -3.54 -12.56
C GLN A 25 7.98 -2.58 -13.68
N LEU A 26 7.69 -1.32 -13.36
CA LEU A 26 7.33 -0.30 -14.34
C LEU A 26 8.48 -0.03 -15.32
N ARG A 27 9.70 0.14 -14.79
CA ARG A 27 10.90 0.33 -15.62
C ARG A 27 11.18 -0.87 -16.53
N LYS A 28 11.02 -2.10 -16.00
CA LYS A 28 11.15 -3.33 -16.81
C LYS A 28 10.14 -3.38 -17.97
N ARG A 29 8.97 -2.75 -17.81
CA ARG A 29 7.94 -2.62 -18.85
C ARG A 29 8.16 -1.45 -19.81
N GLY A 30 9.21 -0.64 -19.63
CA GLY A 30 9.55 0.46 -20.54
C GLY A 30 9.00 1.84 -20.15
N TYR A 31 8.50 2.00 -18.92
CA TYR A 31 8.10 3.30 -18.39
C TYR A 31 9.27 4.03 -17.72
N ASP A 32 9.29 5.34 -17.86
CA ASP A 32 10.02 6.20 -16.93
C ASP A 32 9.30 6.29 -15.60
N VAL A 33 10.07 6.42 -14.52
CA VAL A 33 9.50 6.57 -13.18
C VAL A 33 10.13 7.76 -12.50
N MET A 34 9.28 8.74 -12.17
CA MET A 34 9.61 9.88 -11.33
C MET A 34 9.03 9.65 -9.93
N ILE A 35 9.88 9.67 -8.90
CA ILE A 35 9.43 9.44 -7.53
C ILE A 35 9.21 10.78 -6.82
N VAL A 36 8.06 10.96 -6.17
CA VAL A 36 7.83 12.11 -5.29
C VAL A 36 8.18 11.71 -3.86
N SER A 37 9.10 12.44 -3.23
CA SER A 37 9.61 12.11 -1.90
C SER A 37 9.86 13.36 -1.05
N ARG A 38 10.29 13.18 0.21
CA ARG A 38 10.67 14.30 1.09
C ARG A 38 12.03 14.91 0.75
N LYS A 39 12.88 14.17 0.04
CA LYS A 39 14.24 14.58 -0.32
C LYS A 39 14.42 14.56 -1.84
N PRO A 40 15.11 15.56 -2.42
CA PRO A 40 15.43 15.55 -3.84
C PRO A 40 16.45 14.43 -4.16
N GLY A 41 16.62 14.13 -5.45
CA GLY A 41 17.64 13.20 -5.91
C GLY A 41 17.43 12.74 -7.36
N PRO A 42 18.29 11.84 -7.87
CA PRO A 42 18.13 11.30 -9.22
C PRO A 42 16.77 10.63 -9.40
N TYR A 43 16.06 11.01 -10.46
CA TYR A 43 14.69 10.53 -10.75
C TYR A 43 13.72 10.73 -9.58
N ARG A 44 13.96 11.77 -8.77
CA ARG A 44 13.13 12.15 -7.62
C ARG A 44 12.88 13.66 -7.63
N MET A 45 11.65 14.01 -7.28
CA MET A 45 11.27 15.38 -6.96
C MET A 45 10.62 15.44 -5.58
N THR A 46 10.59 16.61 -5.00
CA THR A 46 9.95 16.89 -3.72
C THR A 46 8.47 17.21 -3.91
N TRP A 47 7.70 17.14 -2.83
CA TRP A 47 6.30 17.58 -2.82
C TRP A 47 6.15 19.06 -3.18
N SER A 48 7.10 19.90 -2.76
CA SER A 48 7.08 21.33 -3.07
C SER A 48 7.38 21.59 -4.55
N GLU A 49 8.39 20.91 -5.11
CA GLU A 49 8.67 20.98 -6.56
C GLU A 49 7.44 20.51 -7.36
N LEU A 50 6.79 19.42 -6.96
CA LEU A 50 5.58 18.94 -7.63
C LEU A 50 4.47 19.99 -7.64
N SER A 51 4.19 20.62 -6.49
CA SER A 51 3.16 21.67 -6.41
C SER A 51 3.49 22.90 -7.26
N GLN A 52 4.77 23.21 -7.44
CA GLN A 52 5.21 24.39 -8.20
C GLN A 52 5.28 24.12 -9.71
N SER A 53 5.79 22.95 -10.11
CA SER A 53 6.02 22.61 -11.52
C SER A 53 4.87 21.85 -12.17
N GLY A 54 3.94 21.30 -11.38
CA GLY A 54 2.91 20.37 -11.86
C GLY A 54 3.49 19.01 -12.27
N LEU A 55 2.68 18.23 -12.99
CA LEU A 55 3.07 16.90 -13.46
C LEU A 55 4.24 16.98 -14.46
N PRO A 56 5.22 16.05 -14.39
CA PRO A 56 6.25 15.93 -15.42
C PRO A 56 5.64 15.73 -16.81
N LYS A 57 6.39 16.15 -17.85
CA LYS A 57 5.98 15.92 -19.25
C LYS A 57 5.75 14.43 -19.52
N ASN A 58 4.77 14.13 -20.35
CA ASN A 58 4.38 12.77 -20.73
C ASN A 58 3.99 11.88 -19.53
N THR A 59 3.45 12.45 -18.46
CA THR A 59 2.91 11.66 -17.35
C THR A 59 1.65 10.92 -17.79
N THR A 60 1.73 9.59 -17.83
CA THR A 60 0.65 8.70 -18.27
C THR A 60 -0.12 8.10 -17.10
N ALA A 61 0.52 7.98 -15.94
CA ALA A 61 -0.11 7.47 -14.71
C ALA A 61 0.49 8.11 -13.46
N VAL A 62 -0.31 8.18 -12.40
CA VAL A 62 0.10 8.64 -11.06
C VAL A 62 -0.26 7.58 -10.04
N VAL A 63 0.65 7.28 -9.11
CA VAL A 63 0.44 6.30 -8.03
C VAL A 63 0.82 6.91 -6.68
N GLY A 64 -0.13 6.91 -5.74
CA GLY A 64 0.08 7.36 -4.35
C GLY A 64 0.37 6.19 -3.41
N LEU A 65 1.61 6.12 -2.90
CA LEU A 65 2.10 5.13 -1.93
C LEU A 65 2.67 5.79 -0.65
N SER A 66 2.47 7.10 -0.50
CA SER A 66 2.99 7.84 0.63
C SER A 66 2.33 7.40 1.93
N GLY A 67 3.16 7.16 2.95
CA GLY A 67 2.66 6.85 4.27
C GLY A 67 3.77 6.69 5.28
N GLN A 68 3.60 7.32 6.45
CA GLN A 68 4.39 7.03 7.63
C GLN A 68 4.09 5.60 8.11
N ASN A 69 5.11 4.83 8.49
CA ASN A 69 4.93 3.50 9.09
C ASN A 69 4.16 3.63 10.41
N VAL A 70 2.97 3.03 10.49
CA VAL A 70 2.07 3.05 11.65
C VAL A 70 2.59 2.14 12.77
N LEU A 71 3.23 1.02 12.40
CA LEU A 71 3.75 0.00 13.31
C LEU A 71 5.22 0.24 13.69
N ASP A 72 5.72 1.47 13.56
CA ASP A 72 7.07 1.83 13.99
C ASP A 72 7.19 1.69 15.53
N PRO A 73 7.95 0.69 16.04
CA PRO A 73 8.04 0.42 17.47
C PRO A 73 8.81 1.51 18.22
N LEU A 74 9.62 2.31 17.51
CA LEU A 74 10.40 3.40 18.11
C LEU A 74 9.56 4.66 18.36
N ARG A 75 8.31 4.68 17.87
CA ARG A 75 7.40 5.82 18.04
C ARG A 75 6.24 5.46 18.94
N ARG A 76 5.95 6.34 19.90
CA ARG A 76 4.74 6.24 20.75
C ARG A 76 3.51 6.75 20.00
N TRP A 77 2.34 6.21 20.31
CA TRP A 77 1.06 6.57 19.70
C TRP A 77 0.50 7.90 20.25
N THR A 78 1.23 8.99 20.01
CA THR A 78 0.86 10.34 20.48
C THR A 78 -0.06 11.07 19.50
N PRO A 79 -0.76 12.14 19.91
CA PRO A 79 -1.51 13.00 18.98
C PRO A 79 -0.65 13.49 17.80
N GLY A 80 0.59 13.93 18.06
CA GLY A 80 1.51 14.37 17.00
C GLY A 80 1.90 13.24 16.04
N PHE A 81 2.09 12.01 16.53
CA PHE A 81 2.35 10.87 15.65
C PHE A 81 1.13 10.49 14.80
N ARG A 82 -0.08 10.50 15.38
CA ARG A 82 -1.34 10.34 14.62
C ARG A 82 -1.50 11.42 13.55
N GLN A 83 -1.18 12.67 13.86
CA GLN A 83 -1.23 13.73 12.85
C GLN A 83 -0.23 13.48 11.71
N ASN A 84 0.98 13.01 12.02
CA ASN A 84 1.97 12.66 10.99
C ASN A 84 1.49 11.48 10.12
N VAL A 85 0.91 10.44 10.73
CA VAL A 85 0.30 9.31 10.01
C VAL A 85 -0.77 9.80 9.05
N TRP A 86 -1.65 10.68 9.52
CA TRP A 86 -2.72 11.29 8.73
C TRP A 86 -2.18 12.15 7.58
N ALA A 87 -1.34 13.15 7.88
CA ALA A 87 -0.81 14.08 6.90
C ALA A 87 0.03 13.37 5.81
N SER A 88 0.80 12.33 6.19
CA SER A 88 1.61 11.55 5.26
C SER A 88 0.82 10.73 4.23
N ARG A 89 -0.51 10.71 4.36
CA ARG A 89 -1.44 9.96 3.51
C ARG A 89 -2.44 10.91 2.86
N VAL A 90 -3.25 11.58 3.68
CA VAL A 90 -4.33 12.45 3.22
C VAL A 90 -3.77 13.68 2.49
N ASN A 91 -2.82 14.39 3.09
CA ASN A 91 -2.30 15.61 2.47
C ASN A 91 -1.49 15.29 1.21
N SER A 92 -0.65 14.25 1.23
CA SER A 92 0.09 13.84 0.03
C SER A 92 -0.83 13.39 -1.11
N THR A 93 -1.92 12.70 -0.79
CA THR A 93 -2.89 12.26 -1.82
C THR A 93 -3.66 13.45 -2.37
N ARG A 94 -4.07 14.37 -1.50
CA ARG A 94 -4.68 15.64 -1.93
C ARG A 94 -3.75 16.43 -2.85
N SER A 95 -2.47 16.55 -2.50
CA SER A 95 -1.50 17.22 -3.37
C SER A 95 -1.38 16.56 -4.74
N LEU A 96 -1.40 15.22 -4.82
CA LEU A 96 -1.44 14.50 -6.11
C LEU A 96 -2.72 14.82 -6.89
N ALA A 97 -3.88 14.76 -6.24
CA ALA A 97 -5.17 15.06 -6.85
C ALA A 97 -5.23 16.50 -7.39
N GLU A 98 -4.72 17.47 -6.62
CA GLU A 98 -4.64 18.88 -7.01
C GLU A 98 -3.78 19.07 -8.26
N VAL A 99 -2.56 18.50 -8.34
CA VAL A 99 -1.74 18.64 -9.55
C VAL A 99 -2.32 17.89 -10.74
N ILE A 100 -3.00 16.77 -10.54
CA ILE A 100 -3.72 16.09 -11.62
C ILE A 100 -4.87 16.97 -12.12
N SER A 101 -5.66 17.55 -11.22
CA SER A 101 -6.79 18.43 -11.55
C SER A 101 -6.35 19.74 -12.23
N ALA A 102 -5.18 20.26 -11.89
CA ALA A 102 -4.59 21.43 -12.55
C ALA A 102 -3.87 21.10 -13.88
N ALA A 103 -3.53 19.83 -14.15
CA ALA A 103 -2.75 19.48 -15.32
C ALA A 103 -3.52 19.72 -16.64
N PRO A 104 -2.88 20.31 -17.67
CA PRO A 104 -3.51 20.54 -18.97
C PRO A 104 -3.77 19.22 -19.73
N VAL A 105 -2.89 18.24 -19.54
CA VAL A 105 -3.06 16.87 -20.03
C VAL A 105 -3.17 15.95 -18.82
N LYS A 106 -4.32 15.30 -18.68
CA LYS A 106 -4.57 14.37 -17.57
C LYS A 106 -3.80 13.06 -17.77
N PRO A 107 -3.28 12.45 -16.70
CA PRO A 107 -2.84 11.06 -16.77
C PRO A 107 -4.05 10.16 -17.05
N ASN A 108 -3.80 9.02 -17.70
CA ASN A 108 -4.85 8.06 -18.02
C ASN A 108 -5.33 7.29 -16.78
N VAL A 109 -4.50 7.21 -15.75
CA VAL A 109 -4.77 6.43 -14.53
C VAL A 109 -4.22 7.17 -13.30
N PHE A 110 -5.03 7.23 -12.26
CA PHE A 110 -4.60 7.58 -10.90
C PHE A 110 -4.93 6.44 -9.94
N VAL A 111 -3.92 5.94 -9.24
CA VAL A 111 -4.07 4.90 -8.21
C VAL A 111 -3.68 5.47 -6.86
N SER A 112 -4.59 5.43 -5.89
CA SER A 112 -4.29 5.70 -4.48
C SER A 112 -4.40 4.40 -3.70
N ILE A 113 -3.37 4.02 -2.93
CA ILE A 113 -3.40 2.82 -2.09
C ILE A 113 -3.75 3.20 -0.66
N SER A 114 -4.98 2.90 -0.22
CA SER A 114 -5.43 3.05 1.17
C SER A 114 -5.08 1.80 2.00
N GLY A 115 -6.04 1.18 2.70
CA GLY A 115 -5.82 -0.04 3.44
C GLY A 115 -7.10 -0.69 3.96
N VAL A 116 -7.01 -1.99 4.25
CA VAL A 116 -8.13 -2.80 4.77
C VAL A 116 -8.64 -2.36 6.15
N GLY A 117 -7.91 -1.46 6.83
CA GLY A 117 -8.37 -0.80 8.05
C GLY A 117 -9.61 0.08 7.86
N PHE A 118 -10.10 0.24 6.63
CA PHE A 118 -11.44 0.75 6.34
C PHE A 118 -12.53 -0.15 6.96
N TYR A 119 -12.37 -1.47 6.87
CA TYR A 119 -13.36 -2.42 7.38
C TYR A 119 -13.17 -2.64 8.89
N GLU A 120 -14.28 -2.76 9.60
CA GLU A 120 -14.26 -3.04 11.04
C GLU A 120 -13.71 -4.45 11.31
N PRO A 121 -12.84 -4.65 12.31
CA PRO A 121 -12.41 -5.98 12.69
C PRO A 121 -13.56 -6.87 13.15
N SER A 122 -13.59 -8.12 12.69
CA SER A 122 -14.63 -9.09 13.04
C SER A 122 -14.13 -10.52 12.84
N GLU A 123 -14.54 -11.41 13.74
CA GLU A 123 -14.23 -12.84 13.65
C GLU A 123 -15.13 -13.58 12.64
N THR A 124 -16.28 -13.00 12.29
CA THR A 124 -17.32 -13.68 11.50
C THR A 124 -17.68 -12.94 10.21
N ALA A 125 -17.53 -11.62 10.18
CA ALA A 125 -17.92 -10.84 9.01
C ALA A 125 -16.94 -11.03 7.85
N GLU A 126 -17.49 -11.02 6.64
CA GLU A 126 -16.74 -11.00 5.39
C GLU A 126 -16.98 -9.66 4.69
N TYR A 127 -15.90 -9.08 4.15
CA TYR A 127 -15.92 -7.77 3.52
C TYR A 127 -15.49 -7.86 2.05
N ASN A 128 -16.13 -7.06 1.20
CA ASN A 128 -15.71 -6.82 -0.19
C ASN A 128 -15.77 -5.31 -0.48
N GLU A 129 -15.51 -4.90 -1.73
CA GLU A 129 -15.44 -3.50 -2.14
C GLU A 129 -16.78 -2.73 -2.06
N GLU A 130 -17.90 -3.42 -1.80
CA GLU A 130 -19.24 -2.84 -1.60
C GLU A 130 -19.61 -2.76 -0.11
N SER A 131 -18.82 -3.37 0.78
CA SER A 131 -19.10 -3.37 2.22
C SER A 131 -18.87 -2.00 2.84
N ALA A 132 -19.77 -1.61 3.76
CA ALA A 132 -19.63 -0.40 4.55
C ALA A 132 -18.46 -0.48 5.55
N GLY A 133 -17.95 0.68 5.95
CA GLY A 133 -16.83 0.81 6.87
C GLY A 133 -16.43 2.27 7.06
N GLY A 134 -15.25 2.49 7.64
CA GLY A 134 -14.61 3.79 7.63
C GLY A 134 -14.87 4.70 8.84
N GLU A 135 -15.70 4.27 9.80
CA GLU A 135 -16.04 5.11 10.96
C GLU A 135 -15.66 4.51 12.31
N ALA A 136 -15.46 3.19 12.38
CA ALA A 136 -15.30 2.42 13.61
C ALA A 136 -14.14 2.93 14.49
N ASP A 137 -13.01 3.29 13.89
CA ASP A 137 -11.84 3.74 14.63
C ASP A 137 -10.99 4.77 13.87
N TYR A 138 -9.81 5.08 14.42
CA TYR A 138 -8.88 6.02 13.80
C TYR A 138 -8.43 5.56 12.40
N MET A 139 -8.23 4.25 12.18
CA MET A 139 -7.78 3.71 10.90
C MET A 139 -8.90 3.72 9.88
N GLY A 140 -10.13 3.39 10.28
CA GLY A 140 -11.32 3.53 9.46
C GLY A 140 -11.45 4.96 8.94
N ARG A 141 -11.46 5.95 9.86
CA ARG A 141 -11.60 7.36 9.50
C ARG A 141 -10.44 7.87 8.65
N LEU A 142 -9.23 7.38 8.91
CA LEU A 142 -8.06 7.67 8.09
C LEU A 142 -8.23 7.14 6.67
N CYS A 143 -8.73 5.91 6.49
CA CYS A 143 -8.97 5.34 5.16
C CYS A 143 -10.05 6.12 4.42
N THR A 144 -11.17 6.46 5.08
CA THR A 144 -12.22 7.32 4.51
C THR A 144 -11.66 8.64 4.00
N ALA A 145 -10.97 9.39 4.86
CA ALA A 145 -10.40 10.68 4.48
C ALA A 145 -9.31 10.57 3.39
N TRP A 146 -8.60 9.44 3.35
CA TRP A 146 -7.59 9.17 2.33
C TRP A 146 -8.23 8.87 0.98
N GLU A 147 -9.27 8.06 0.95
CA GLU A 147 -10.02 7.75 -0.27
C GLU A 147 -10.75 8.99 -0.79
N GLU A 148 -11.39 9.78 0.07
CA GLU A 148 -11.99 11.07 -0.29
C GLU A 148 -10.97 12.03 -0.91
N ALA A 149 -9.74 12.10 -0.38
CA ALA A 149 -8.68 12.92 -0.95
C ALA A 149 -8.28 12.48 -2.36
N ALA A 150 -8.53 11.23 -2.74
CA ALA A 150 -8.28 10.71 -4.09
C ALA A 150 -9.45 10.94 -5.05
N ARG A 151 -10.69 11.05 -4.56
CA ARG A 151 -11.91 11.19 -5.39
C ARG A 151 -11.99 12.49 -6.19
N GLY A 152 -11.19 13.51 -5.85
CA GLY A 152 -11.13 14.79 -6.59
C GLY A 152 -10.66 14.70 -8.05
N VAL A 153 -10.54 13.50 -8.64
CA VAL A 153 -9.98 13.19 -9.95
C VAL A 153 -10.93 12.31 -10.80
N GLU A 154 -12.17 12.04 -10.36
CA GLU A 154 -13.08 11.01 -10.91
C GLU A 154 -13.61 11.19 -12.35
N ASP A 155 -13.05 12.07 -13.17
CA ASP A 155 -13.52 12.33 -14.56
C ASP A 155 -12.98 11.36 -15.64
N ALA A 156 -12.49 10.17 -15.29
CA ALA A 156 -11.92 9.24 -16.29
C ALA A 156 -12.23 7.76 -16.07
N GLY A 157 -13.21 7.24 -16.82
CA GLY A 157 -13.30 5.86 -17.35
C GLY A 157 -13.42 4.68 -16.38
N VAL A 158 -12.40 4.44 -15.54
CA VAL A 158 -12.35 3.34 -14.57
C VAL A 158 -12.17 3.94 -13.19
N SER A 159 -13.23 3.88 -12.38
CA SER A 159 -13.26 4.40 -11.03
C SER A 159 -13.73 3.32 -10.05
N GLY A 160 -13.31 3.45 -8.80
CA GLY A 160 -13.79 2.61 -7.71
C GLY A 160 -12.69 1.90 -6.92
N VAL A 161 -13.10 1.41 -5.76
CA VAL A 161 -12.24 0.66 -4.83
C VAL A 161 -11.94 -0.72 -5.40
N LEU A 162 -10.71 -1.19 -5.15
CA LEU A 162 -10.24 -2.56 -5.38
C LEU A 162 -9.56 -3.07 -4.11
N ASN A 163 -9.97 -4.24 -3.61
CA ASN A 163 -9.30 -4.85 -2.46
C ASN A 163 -8.00 -5.52 -2.89
N GLY A 164 -6.88 -4.94 -2.49
CA GLY A 164 -5.52 -5.44 -2.77
C GLY A 164 -5.10 -6.62 -1.88
N VAL A 165 -5.93 -7.65 -1.77
CA VAL A 165 -5.69 -8.87 -0.98
C VAL A 165 -5.66 -10.10 -1.88
N ALA A 166 -5.00 -11.18 -1.41
CA ALA A 166 -5.03 -12.48 -2.10
C ALA A 166 -6.42 -13.12 -1.96
N PRO A 167 -6.84 -13.99 -2.90
CA PRO A 167 -8.16 -14.62 -2.88
C PRO A 167 -8.35 -15.66 -1.77
N GLN A 168 -7.27 -16.25 -1.24
CA GLN A 168 -7.33 -17.12 -0.06
C GLN A 168 -7.21 -16.28 1.23
N PRO A 169 -8.31 -16.03 1.96
CA PRO A 169 -8.20 -15.45 3.30
C PRO A 169 -7.57 -16.48 4.24
N VAL A 170 -6.67 -16.02 5.11
CA VAL A 170 -6.00 -16.86 6.11
C VAL A 170 -5.95 -16.17 7.46
N THR A 171 -6.00 -16.96 8.51
CA THR A 171 -5.79 -16.52 9.89
C THR A 171 -4.30 -16.28 10.17
N ASN A 172 -3.99 -15.56 11.24
CA ASN A 172 -2.59 -15.39 11.68
C ASN A 172 -1.93 -16.72 12.06
N GLY A 173 -2.71 -17.71 12.55
CA GLY A 173 -2.22 -19.05 12.86
C GLY A 173 -1.77 -19.80 11.60
N GLU A 174 -2.62 -19.81 10.57
CA GLU A 174 -2.29 -20.42 9.27
C GLU A 174 -1.11 -19.73 8.59
N PHE A 175 -1.07 -18.39 8.62
CA PHE A 175 0.09 -17.61 8.14
C PHE A 175 1.38 -18.02 8.85
N SER A 176 1.35 -18.08 10.19
CA SER A 176 2.52 -18.43 11.01
C SER A 176 3.02 -19.84 10.71
N ALA A 177 2.11 -20.79 10.53
CA ALA A 177 2.43 -22.17 10.18
C ALA A 177 3.03 -22.28 8.77
N ALA A 178 2.44 -21.63 7.76
CA ALA A 178 2.95 -21.63 6.39
C ALA A 178 4.34 -20.98 6.29
N LEU A 179 4.56 -19.86 7.00
CA LEU A 179 5.86 -19.20 7.04
C LEU A 179 6.93 -20.06 7.74
N ALA A 180 6.58 -20.68 8.88
CA ALA A 180 7.45 -21.59 9.61
C ALA A 180 7.86 -22.80 8.74
N GLY A 181 6.90 -23.40 8.04
CA GLY A 181 7.11 -24.49 7.09
C GLY A 181 8.06 -24.09 5.96
N ALA A 182 7.81 -22.94 5.31
CA ALA A 182 8.63 -22.44 4.21
C ALA A 182 10.08 -22.09 4.63
N LEU A 183 10.29 -21.68 5.88
CA LEU A 183 11.62 -21.38 6.44
C LEU A 183 12.34 -22.60 7.04
N HIS A 184 11.67 -23.75 7.11
CA HIS A 184 12.14 -24.94 7.83
C HIS A 184 12.50 -24.64 9.30
N ARG A 185 11.68 -23.83 9.98
CA ARG A 185 11.88 -23.44 11.39
C ARG A 185 10.61 -23.72 12.21
N PRO A 186 10.73 -24.20 13.46
CA PRO A 186 9.55 -24.40 14.31
C PRO A 186 8.91 -23.06 14.71
N GLY A 187 7.59 -22.93 14.53
CA GLY A 187 6.79 -21.72 14.84
C GLY A 187 5.84 -21.93 16.02
N VAL A 188 6.35 -22.39 17.17
CA VAL A 188 5.54 -23.00 18.24
C VAL A 188 5.20 -22.09 19.42
N ILE A 189 5.76 -20.89 19.52
CA ILE A 189 5.50 -19.98 20.66
C ILE A 189 4.55 -18.86 20.19
N PRO A 190 3.24 -18.93 20.52
CA PRO A 190 2.32 -17.84 20.21
C PRO A 190 2.65 -16.62 21.08
N LEU A 191 2.64 -15.43 20.50
CA LEU A 191 2.81 -14.19 21.24
C LEU A 191 1.46 -13.78 21.88
N PRO A 192 1.32 -13.74 23.21
CA PRO A 192 0.05 -13.41 23.84
C PRO A 192 -0.39 -11.97 23.52
N ALA A 193 -1.69 -11.76 23.31
CA ALA A 193 -2.25 -10.44 23.01
C ALA A 193 -1.89 -9.38 24.08
N ALA A 194 -1.83 -9.78 25.35
CA ALA A 194 -1.41 -8.90 26.45
C ALA A 194 0.02 -8.36 26.27
N ALA A 195 0.94 -9.18 25.77
CA ALA A 195 2.32 -8.76 25.49
C ALA A 195 2.36 -7.76 24.32
N VAL A 196 1.55 -7.98 23.28
CA VAL A 196 1.41 -7.05 22.14
C VAL A 196 0.87 -5.70 22.61
N ARG A 197 -0.19 -5.70 23.43
CA ARG A 197 -0.78 -4.49 24.02
C ARG A 197 0.22 -3.71 24.87
N LEU A 198 1.03 -4.41 25.68
CA LEU A 198 2.07 -3.78 26.48
C LEU A 198 3.15 -3.10 25.61
N ALA A 199 3.58 -3.75 24.53
CA ALA A 199 4.64 -3.24 23.66
C ALA A 199 4.17 -2.11 22.73
N PHE A 200 2.97 -2.22 22.15
CA PHE A 200 2.50 -1.31 21.10
C PHE A 200 1.43 -0.31 21.55
N GLY A 201 0.84 -0.52 22.73
CA GLY A 201 -0.33 0.20 23.22
C GLY A 201 -1.63 -0.31 22.58
N GLU A 202 -2.76 -0.05 23.23
CA GLU A 202 -4.06 -0.64 22.84
C GLU A 202 -4.42 -0.36 21.38
N THR A 203 -4.35 0.90 20.94
CA THR A 203 -4.78 1.28 19.59
C THR A 203 -4.01 0.58 18.47
N ARG A 204 -2.70 0.36 18.63
CA ARG A 204 -1.89 -0.32 17.61
C ARG A 204 -1.95 -1.83 17.73
N ALA A 205 -2.06 -2.34 18.96
CA ALA A 205 -2.20 -3.77 19.19
C ALA A 205 -3.46 -4.32 18.51
N ARG A 206 -4.57 -3.57 18.45
CA ARG A 206 -5.77 -3.96 17.69
C ARG A 206 -5.46 -4.35 16.24
N MET A 207 -4.60 -3.60 15.55
CA MET A 207 -4.20 -3.91 14.16
C MET A 207 -3.38 -5.21 14.01
N MET A 208 -2.88 -5.75 15.13
CA MET A 208 -2.04 -6.94 15.17
C MET A 208 -2.77 -8.16 15.74
N VAL A 209 -3.77 -7.93 16.61
CA VAL A 209 -4.49 -8.99 17.33
C VAL A 209 -5.91 -9.22 16.82
N GLU A 210 -6.49 -8.24 16.14
CA GLU A 210 -7.78 -8.35 15.46
C GLU A 210 -7.55 -8.38 13.94
N GLY A 211 -8.55 -8.79 13.17
CA GLY A 211 -8.44 -8.89 11.72
C GLY A 211 -9.76 -8.72 11.00
N GLN A 212 -9.66 -8.53 9.69
CA GLN A 212 -10.78 -8.41 8.77
C GLN A 212 -10.66 -9.50 7.70
N ARG A 213 -11.73 -10.26 7.47
CA ARG A 213 -11.79 -11.21 6.36
C ARG A 213 -12.22 -10.48 5.09
N VAL A 214 -11.24 -9.95 4.35
CA VAL A 214 -11.47 -9.16 3.13
C VAL A 214 -11.30 -10.02 1.89
N LEU A 215 -12.23 -9.89 0.94
CA LEU A 215 -12.26 -10.61 -0.32
C LEU A 215 -12.03 -9.66 -1.51
N PRO A 216 -11.24 -10.06 -2.52
CA PRO A 216 -10.95 -9.23 -3.69
C PRO A 216 -11.98 -9.47 -4.81
N ARG A 217 -13.27 -9.17 -4.55
CA ARG A 217 -14.35 -9.48 -5.48
C ARG A 217 -14.16 -8.79 -6.83
N ARG A 218 -13.83 -7.49 -6.83
CA ARG A 218 -13.66 -6.73 -8.08
C ARG A 218 -12.41 -7.12 -8.88
N PRO A 219 -11.20 -7.26 -8.29
CA PRO A 219 -10.04 -7.78 -9.00
C PRO A 219 -10.31 -9.12 -9.69
N LEU A 220 -11.02 -10.03 -9.02
CA LEU A 220 -11.38 -11.33 -9.60
C LEU A 220 -12.36 -11.18 -10.77
N GLN A 221 -13.40 -10.34 -10.63
CA GLN A 221 -14.35 -10.05 -11.71
C GLN A 221 -13.70 -9.41 -12.93
N LEU A 222 -12.67 -8.57 -12.72
CA LEU A 222 -11.86 -7.96 -13.78
C LEU A 222 -10.85 -8.94 -14.40
N GLY A 223 -10.80 -10.20 -13.94
CA GLY A 223 -9.93 -11.24 -14.48
C GLY A 223 -8.47 -11.12 -14.05
N PHE A 224 -8.16 -10.38 -12.98
CA PHE A 224 -6.79 -10.24 -12.47
C PHE A 224 -6.22 -11.61 -12.08
N GLN A 225 -5.06 -11.94 -12.64
CA GLN A 225 -4.38 -13.21 -12.39
C GLN A 225 -3.37 -13.05 -11.25
N TYR A 226 -3.67 -13.67 -10.10
CA TYR A 226 -2.79 -13.66 -8.94
C TYR A 226 -1.62 -14.60 -9.15
N ARG A 227 -0.40 -14.06 -9.07
CA ARG A 227 0.83 -14.88 -9.11
C ARG A 227 0.96 -15.80 -7.89
N TYR A 228 0.48 -15.34 -6.73
CA TYR A 228 0.49 -16.07 -5.47
C TYR A 228 -0.93 -15.98 -4.87
N PRO A 229 -1.87 -16.85 -5.30
CA PRO A 229 -3.25 -16.81 -4.82
C PRO A 229 -3.41 -17.41 -3.42
N ASP A 230 -2.47 -18.25 -2.99
CA ASP A 230 -2.45 -19.00 -1.73
C ASP A 230 -1.25 -18.64 -0.85
N ILE A 231 -1.37 -18.84 0.46
CA ILE A 231 -0.33 -18.44 1.42
C ILE A 231 0.95 -19.27 1.28
N GLU A 232 0.82 -20.56 0.93
CA GLU A 232 1.95 -21.48 0.81
C GLU A 232 2.88 -21.07 -0.34
N SER A 233 2.32 -20.76 -1.52
CA SER A 233 3.11 -20.29 -2.66
C SER A 233 3.81 -18.95 -2.38
N ALA A 234 3.14 -18.03 -1.67
CA ALA A 234 3.71 -16.76 -1.26
C ALA A 234 4.88 -16.94 -0.26
N CYS A 235 4.67 -17.72 0.81
CA CYS A 235 5.69 -17.98 1.83
C CYS A 235 6.91 -18.69 1.25
N ARG A 236 6.74 -19.66 0.34
CA ARG A 236 7.86 -20.32 -0.35
C ARG A 236 8.72 -19.34 -1.15
N GLU A 237 8.10 -18.41 -1.88
CA GLU A 237 8.86 -17.39 -2.61
C GLU A 237 9.63 -16.47 -1.67
N VAL A 238 9.00 -16.01 -0.60
CA VAL A 238 9.64 -15.14 0.41
C VAL A 238 10.85 -15.85 1.05
N ALA A 239 10.70 -17.14 1.39
CA ALA A 239 11.79 -17.94 1.95
C ALA A 239 12.98 -18.06 0.98
N ARG A 240 12.73 -18.26 -0.33
CA ARG A 240 13.79 -18.32 -1.36
C ARG A 240 14.61 -17.03 -1.43
N LEU A 241 13.96 -15.87 -1.35
CA LEU A 241 14.63 -14.57 -1.38
C LEU A 241 15.57 -14.36 -0.18
N ARG A 242 15.25 -14.96 0.97
CA ARG A 242 16.09 -14.91 2.18
C ARG A 242 17.24 -15.93 2.17
N TYR A 243 17.13 -17.00 1.37
CA TYR A 243 18.09 -18.10 1.27
C TYR A 243 18.88 -18.14 -0.05
N THR A 244 18.98 -17.03 -0.79
CA THR A 244 19.96 -16.97 -1.88
C THR A 244 21.36 -16.85 -1.24
N PRO A 245 22.25 -17.86 -1.34
CA PRO A 245 23.61 -17.71 -0.85
C PRO A 245 24.25 -16.60 -1.67
N VAL A 246 24.82 -15.60 -1.02
CA VAL A 246 25.78 -14.72 -1.69
C VAL A 246 26.90 -15.65 -2.16
N LYS A 247 27.03 -15.86 -3.48
CA LYS A 247 28.17 -16.60 -4.02
C LYS A 247 29.43 -15.91 -3.51
N PRO A 248 30.35 -16.60 -2.80
CA PRO A 248 31.66 -16.05 -2.57
C PRO A 248 32.33 -15.88 -3.94
N TYR A 249 32.83 -14.68 -4.21
CA TYR A 249 33.72 -14.40 -5.32
C TYR A 249 35.07 -15.09 -5.08
#